data_AF-A0A9P6Y0C9-F1
#
_entry.id   AF-A0A9P6Y0C9-F1
#
_cell.length_a   1.000
_cell.length_b   1.000
_cell.length_c   1.000
_cell.angle_alpha   90.00
_cell.angle_beta   90.00
_cell.angle_gamma   90.00
#
_symmetry.space_group_name_H-M   'P 1'
#
loop_
_entity.id
_entity.type
_entity.pdbx_description
1 polymer ?
#
loop_
_entity_poly.entity_id
_entity_poly.type
_entity_poly.pdbx_seq_one_letter_code
_entity_poly.pdbx_strand_id
1 'polypeptide(L)'
;MLGLNSRIATFAVQRRINEYPDEAMLAILPGVTLQQLWQSLGTAERALQLISAMVVLLGMVSLVALLVSTLQERRREMAVLRAIGARPGYIAALLVVEAVATSALACVLALAALAVASLAGRAWALASFGLSITHVWPGARELAGIGGVLVISAVAGLVPALLAYRRTLADGLSPGG
;
A
#
# COMPACT_ATOMS: atom_id res chain seq x y z
N MET A 1 -57.72 36.85 15.83
CA MET A 1 -56.91 36.80 17.07
C MET A 1 -57.77 36.17 18.16
N LEU A 2 -57.52 34.89 18.48
CA LEU A 2 -58.16 34.18 19.59
C LEU A 2 -57.05 33.66 20.49
N GLY A 3 -57.00 34.16 21.72
CA GLY A 3 -56.00 33.84 22.72
C GLY A 3 -56.24 32.49 23.36
N LEU A 4 -55.19 31.67 23.43
CA LEU A 4 -55.16 30.46 24.25
C LEU A 4 -54.50 30.80 25.59
N ASN A 5 -55.34 31.05 26.59
CA ASN A 5 -55.01 31.49 27.95
C ASN A 5 -54.81 30.30 28.92
N SER A 6 -53.93 29.33 28.62
CA SER A 6 -53.41 28.44 29.66
C SER A 6 -52.19 27.65 29.20
N ARG A 7 -51.05 27.87 29.86
CA ARG A 7 -49.78 27.12 29.65
C ARG A 7 -49.87 25.65 30.09
N ILE A 8 -50.96 25.24 30.75
CA ILE A 8 -51.12 23.90 31.34
C ILE A 8 -51.68 22.90 30.32
N ALA A 9 -52.44 23.36 29.32
CA ALA A 9 -52.98 22.48 28.27
C ALA A 9 -51.92 22.05 27.24
N THR A 10 -50.83 22.82 27.09
CA THR A 10 -49.73 22.52 26.17
C THR A 10 -48.92 21.30 26.63
N PHE A 11 -48.71 21.14 27.95
CA PHE A 11 -47.98 20.00 28.50
C PHE A 11 -48.75 18.67 28.45
N ALA A 12 -50.09 18.70 28.47
CA ALA A 12 -50.91 17.50 28.33
C ALA A 12 -50.89 16.96 26.88
N VAL A 13 -50.86 17.86 25.89
CA VAL A 13 -50.72 17.48 24.47
C VAL A 13 -49.29 17.00 24.17
N GLN A 14 -48.28 17.63 24.75
CA GLN A 14 -46.88 17.22 24.57
C GLN A 14 -46.58 15.86 25.22
N ARG A 15 -47.24 15.53 26.35
CA ARG A 15 -47.12 14.22 26.99
C ARG A 15 -47.84 13.11 26.21
N ARG A 16 -49.01 13.39 25.62
CA ARG A 16 -49.71 12.44 24.74
C ARG A 16 -48.96 12.11 23.45
N ILE A 17 -48.14 13.04 22.94
CA ILE A 17 -47.29 12.79 21.77
C ILE A 17 -46.03 11.98 22.16
N ASN A 18 -45.58 12.09 23.40
CA ASN A 18 -44.36 11.42 23.89
C ASN A 18 -44.62 10.04 24.54
N GLU A 19 -45.88 9.69 24.82
CA GLU A 19 -46.32 8.40 25.37
C GLU A 19 -47.18 7.63 24.34
N TYR A 20 -46.72 7.50 23.09
CA TYR A 20 -47.22 6.48 22.15
C TYR A 20 -46.22 5.30 22.13
N PRO A 21 -46.50 4.19 22.85
CA PRO A 21 -45.58 3.07 23.01
C PRO A 21 -46.01 1.85 22.17
N ASP A 22 -46.56 2.06 20.98
CA ASP A 22 -47.02 0.98 20.09
C ASP A 22 -46.12 0.72 18.86
N GLU A 23 -44.95 1.37 18.78
CA GLU A 23 -43.90 0.99 17.81
C GLU A 23 -42.57 0.63 18.52
N ALA A 24 -42.69 0.05 19.71
CA ALA A 24 -41.57 -0.49 20.47
C ALA A 24 -41.08 -1.86 19.94
N MET A 25 -41.03 -2.10 18.63
CA MET A 25 -40.33 -3.24 18.02
C MET A 25 -39.98 -2.95 16.56
N LEU A 26 -38.93 -2.13 16.34
CA LEU A 26 -38.05 -2.12 15.15
C LEU A 26 -37.07 -0.93 15.13
N ALA A 27 -36.91 -0.18 16.23
CA ALA A 27 -35.84 0.82 16.34
C ALA A 27 -34.50 0.16 16.72
N ILE A 28 -33.99 -0.75 15.88
CA ILE A 28 -32.55 -0.92 15.78
C ILE A 28 -32.05 0.47 15.38
N LEU A 29 -31.40 1.19 16.28
CA LEU A 29 -30.80 2.49 15.95
C LEU A 29 -29.93 2.24 14.70
N PRO A 30 -30.30 2.75 13.50
CA PRO A 30 -29.57 2.43 12.29
C PRO A 30 -28.13 2.96 12.37
N GLY A 31 -27.88 3.93 13.24
CA GLY A 31 -26.53 4.39 13.58
C GLY A 31 -25.64 3.31 14.20
N VAL A 32 -26.15 2.49 15.13
CA VAL A 32 -25.29 1.47 15.78
C VAL A 32 -25.03 0.28 14.87
N THR A 33 -25.99 -0.14 14.06
CA THR A 33 -25.76 -1.21 13.07
C THR A 33 -24.92 -0.75 11.90
N LEU A 34 -25.11 0.48 11.41
CA LEU A 34 -24.24 1.06 10.39
C LEU A 34 -22.81 1.23 10.92
N GLN A 35 -22.63 1.68 12.17
CA GLN A 35 -21.32 1.76 12.80
C GLN A 35 -20.67 0.38 13.00
N GLN A 36 -21.46 -0.65 13.34
CA GLN A 36 -20.99 -2.03 13.40
C GLN A 36 -20.50 -2.53 12.03
N LEU A 37 -21.22 -2.21 10.94
CA LEU A 37 -20.82 -2.54 9.57
C LEU A 37 -19.53 -1.81 9.19
N TRP A 38 -19.43 -0.50 9.44
CA TRP A 38 -18.21 0.28 9.18
C TRP A 38 -17.01 -0.22 9.99
N GLN A 39 -17.23 -0.66 11.23
CA GLN A 39 -16.17 -1.22 12.07
C GLN A 39 -15.71 -2.60 11.56
N SER A 40 -16.64 -3.43 11.08
CA SER A 40 -16.31 -4.70 10.43
C SER A 40 -15.51 -4.47 9.14
N LEU A 41 -15.95 -3.51 8.31
CA LEU A 41 -15.24 -3.11 7.08
C LEU A 41 -13.84 -2.55 7.39
N GLY A 42 -13.71 -1.70 8.40
CA GLY A 42 -12.42 -1.14 8.81
C GLY A 42 -11.46 -2.21 9.34
N THR A 43 -11.98 -3.27 9.98
CA THR A 43 -11.14 -4.41 10.42
C THR A 43 -10.64 -5.21 9.22
N ALA A 44 -11.51 -5.46 8.23
CA ALA A 44 -11.11 -6.11 6.98
C ALA A 44 -10.06 -5.28 6.24
N GLU A 45 -10.26 -3.97 6.10
CA GLU A 45 -9.29 -3.06 5.46
C GLU A 45 -7.91 -3.16 6.12
N ARG A 46 -7.85 -3.11 7.45
CA ARG A 46 -6.58 -3.24 8.20
C ARG A 46 -5.90 -4.58 7.95
N ALA A 47 -6.66 -5.68 7.86
CA ALA A 47 -6.11 -6.98 7.53
C ALA A 47 -5.50 -7.01 6.12
N LEU A 48 -6.19 -6.45 5.13
CA LEU A 48 -5.67 -6.30 3.76
C LEU A 48 -4.41 -5.42 3.71
N GLN A 49 -4.37 -4.32 4.47
CA GLN A 49 -3.17 -3.47 4.57
C GLN A 49 -1.98 -4.23 5.14
N LEU A 50 -2.20 -5.06 6.16
CA LEU A 50 -1.15 -5.86 6.77
C LEU A 50 -0.61 -6.93 5.81
N ILE A 51 -1.50 -7.60 5.07
CA ILE A 51 -1.11 -8.54 4.00
C ILE A 51 -0.31 -7.81 2.91
N SER A 52 -0.77 -6.63 2.48
CA SER A 52 -0.07 -5.82 1.49
C SER A 52 1.36 -5.48 1.95
N ALA A 53 1.53 -5.07 3.21
CA ALA A 53 2.85 -4.82 3.78
C ALA A 53 3.73 -6.07 3.76
N MET A 54 3.20 -7.24 4.09
CA MET A 54 3.93 -8.51 4.02
C MET A 54 4.37 -8.85 2.59
N VAL A 55 3.51 -8.62 1.60
CA VAL A 55 3.84 -8.85 0.18
C VAL A 55 4.95 -7.90 -0.28
N VAL A 56 4.93 -6.63 0.15
CA VAL A 56 6.01 -5.68 -0.14
C VAL A 56 7.33 -6.16 0.46
N LEU A 57 7.32 -6.62 1.71
CA LEU A 57 8.52 -7.19 2.35
C LEU A 57 9.05 -8.41 1.57
N LEU A 58 8.18 -9.31 1.14
CA LEU A 58 8.57 -10.47 0.32
C LEU A 58 9.15 -10.03 -1.03
N GLY A 59 8.58 -8.99 -1.64
CA GLY A 59 9.10 -8.37 -2.85
C GLY A 59 10.51 -7.80 -2.66
N MET A 60 10.77 -7.14 -1.54
CA MET A 60 12.11 -6.63 -1.21
C MET A 60 13.13 -7.76 -1.05
N VAL A 61 12.77 -8.85 -0.36
CA VAL A 61 13.66 -10.01 -0.21
C VAL A 61 13.95 -10.63 -1.57
N SER A 62 12.92 -10.79 -2.41
CA SER A 62 13.07 -11.29 -3.78
C SER A 62 13.99 -10.41 -4.63
N LEU A 63 13.85 -9.08 -4.53
CA LEU A 63 14.69 -8.11 -5.23
C LEU A 63 16.16 -8.22 -4.80
N VAL A 64 16.41 -8.27 -3.49
CA VAL A 64 17.78 -8.42 -2.96
C VAL A 64 18.38 -9.76 -3.41
N ALA A 65 17.61 -10.84 -3.35
CA ALA A 65 18.06 -12.15 -3.82
C ALA A 65 18.43 -12.14 -5.31
N LEU A 66 17.59 -11.48 -6.14
CA LEU A 66 17.85 -11.32 -7.57
C LEU A 66 19.15 -10.55 -7.82
N LEU A 67 19.35 -9.40 -7.17
CA LEU A 67 20.56 -8.59 -7.31
C LEU A 67 21.81 -9.32 -6.81
N VAL A 68 21.70 -10.08 -5.73
CA VAL A 68 22.80 -10.91 -5.26
C VAL A 68 23.10 -12.01 -6.29
N SER A 69 22.10 -12.67 -6.85
CA SER A 69 22.29 -13.70 -7.89
C SER A 69 22.98 -13.12 -9.13
N THR A 70 22.52 -11.97 -9.63
CA THR A 70 23.10 -11.32 -10.82
C THR A 70 24.55 -10.92 -10.56
N LEU A 71 24.90 -10.49 -9.34
CA LEU A 71 26.28 -10.24 -8.94
C LEU A 71 27.15 -11.50 -8.93
N GLN A 72 26.62 -12.65 -8.54
CA GLN A 72 27.37 -13.91 -8.56
C GLN A 72 27.63 -14.38 -9.99
N GLU A 73 26.64 -14.23 -10.88
CA GLU A 73 26.77 -14.58 -12.30
C GLU A 73 27.80 -13.68 -13.01
N ARG A 74 27.75 -12.37 -12.75
CA ARG A 74 28.65 -11.37 -13.34
C ARG A 74 30.01 -11.27 -12.63
N ARG A 75 30.32 -12.17 -11.70
CA ARG A 75 31.58 -12.13 -10.92
C ARG A 75 32.82 -12.26 -11.80
N ARG A 76 32.72 -13.02 -12.91
CA ARG A 76 33.79 -13.13 -13.91
C ARG A 76 34.00 -11.82 -14.68
N GLU A 77 32.92 -11.13 -15.03
CA GLU A 77 32.99 -9.82 -15.70
C GLU A 77 33.57 -8.75 -14.77
N MET A 78 33.22 -8.78 -13.48
CA MET A 78 33.77 -7.86 -12.48
C MET A 78 35.27 -8.04 -12.26
N ALA A 79 35.79 -9.25 -12.35
CA ALA A 79 37.23 -9.50 -12.30
C ALA A 79 37.95 -8.84 -13.50
N VAL A 80 37.36 -8.90 -14.70
CA VAL A 80 37.87 -8.21 -15.89
C VAL A 80 37.78 -6.69 -15.73
N LEU A 81 36.65 -6.16 -15.26
CA LEU A 81 36.46 -4.72 -14.98
C LEU A 81 37.45 -4.17 -13.93
N ARG A 82 37.89 -5.01 -12.99
CA ARG A 82 38.98 -4.67 -12.07
C ARG A 82 40.35 -4.62 -12.75
N ALA A 83 40.62 -5.50 -13.70
CA ALA A 83 41.90 -5.50 -14.43
C ALA A 83 42.10 -4.20 -15.25
N ILE A 84 41.01 -3.55 -15.66
CA ILE A 84 40.99 -2.22 -16.29
C ILE A 84 40.84 -1.05 -15.30
N GLY A 85 40.88 -1.29 -13.98
CA GLY A 85 40.95 -0.24 -12.96
C GLY A 85 39.60 0.34 -12.51
N ALA A 86 38.48 -0.35 -12.72
CA ALA A 86 37.17 0.15 -12.31
C ALA A 86 37.05 0.33 -10.78
N ARG A 87 36.54 1.50 -10.35
CA ARG A 87 36.31 1.82 -8.93
C ARG A 87 35.11 1.03 -8.36
N PRO A 88 35.21 0.45 -7.15
CA PRO A 88 34.13 -0.32 -6.52
C PRO A 88 32.82 0.46 -6.31
N GLY A 89 32.91 1.79 -6.17
CA GLY A 89 31.74 2.64 -6.02
C GLY A 89 30.83 2.69 -7.24
N TYR A 90 31.35 2.44 -8.45
CA TYR A 90 30.55 2.45 -9.67
C TYR A 90 29.56 1.27 -9.72
N ILE A 91 30.02 0.07 -9.34
CA ILE A 91 29.19 -1.14 -9.28
C ILE A 91 28.10 -0.97 -8.21
N ALA A 92 28.47 -0.42 -7.06
CA ALA A 92 27.53 -0.10 -5.98
C ALA A 92 26.43 0.87 -6.43
N ALA A 93 26.79 1.97 -7.11
CA ALA A 93 25.82 2.92 -7.64
C ALA A 93 24.91 2.30 -8.72
N LEU A 94 25.49 1.48 -9.62
CA LEU A 94 24.74 0.78 -10.66
C LEU A 94 23.66 -0.13 -10.07
N LEU A 95 23.98 -0.89 -9.02
CA LEU A 95 23.02 -1.78 -8.33
C LEU A 95 21.85 -1.02 -7.71
N VAL A 96 22.12 0.13 -7.10
CA VAL A 96 21.06 0.98 -6.52
C VAL A 96 20.16 1.52 -7.62
N VAL A 97 20.74 1.99 -8.73
CA VAL A 97 19.97 2.45 -9.89
C VAL A 97 19.15 1.32 -10.48
N GLU A 98 19.70 0.11 -10.61
CA GLU A 98 18.99 -1.07 -11.09
C GLU A 98 17.82 -1.47 -10.16
N ALA A 99 18.03 -1.44 -8.83
CA ALA A 99 16.99 -1.68 -7.83
C ALA A 99 15.83 -0.68 -7.96
N VAL A 100 16.16 0.61 -8.11
CA VAL A 100 15.15 1.67 -8.25
C VAL A 100 14.44 1.57 -9.60
N ALA A 101 15.16 1.33 -10.69
CA ALA A 101 14.58 1.21 -12.03
C ALA A 101 13.64 0.02 -12.15
N THR A 102 14.04 -1.15 -11.64
CA THR A 102 13.19 -2.35 -11.60
C THR A 102 11.95 -2.14 -10.75
N SER A 103 12.08 -1.47 -9.60
CA SER A 103 10.94 -1.13 -8.74
C SER A 103 10.00 -0.10 -9.39
N ALA A 104 10.54 0.87 -10.11
CA ALA A 104 9.74 1.85 -10.85
C ALA A 104 8.94 1.19 -11.96
N LEU A 105 9.55 0.29 -12.73
CA LEU A 105 8.85 -0.51 -13.74
C LEU A 105 7.76 -1.38 -13.11
N ALA A 106 8.05 -2.04 -11.98
CA ALA A 106 7.05 -2.82 -11.25
C ALA A 106 5.86 -1.95 -10.79
N CYS A 107 6.11 -0.73 -10.30
CA CYS A 107 5.04 0.20 -9.91
C CYS A 107 4.16 0.62 -11.09
N VAL A 108 4.78 0.91 -12.24
CA VAL A 108 4.04 1.24 -13.47
C VAL A 108 3.18 0.06 -13.92
N LEU A 109 3.72 -1.15 -13.91
CA LEU A 109 2.98 -2.36 -14.24
C LEU A 109 1.85 -2.64 -13.25
N ALA A 110 2.08 -2.42 -11.96
CA ALA A 110 1.06 -2.58 -10.92
C ALA A 110 -0.09 -1.58 -11.10
N LEU A 111 0.21 -0.31 -11.41
CA LEU A 111 -0.81 0.70 -11.72
C LEU A 111 -1.61 0.35 -12.97
N ALA A 112 -0.94 -0.11 -14.04
CA ALA A 112 -1.60 -0.55 -15.26
C ALA A 112 -2.53 -1.76 -14.99
N ALA A 113 -2.04 -2.74 -14.22
CA ALA A 113 -2.83 -3.90 -13.83
C ALA A 113 -4.04 -3.50 -12.96
N LEU A 114 -3.87 -2.58 -12.02
CA LEU A 114 -4.95 -2.03 -11.20
C LEU A 114 -6.00 -1.33 -12.06
N ALA A 115 -5.57 -0.49 -13.01
CA ALA A 115 -6.47 0.19 -13.94
C ALA A 115 -7.27 -0.83 -14.75
N VAL A 116 -6.62 -1.80 -15.39
CA VAL A 116 -7.29 -2.85 -16.16
C VAL A 116 -8.28 -3.66 -15.32
N ALA A 117 -7.86 -4.09 -14.12
CA ALA A 117 -8.70 -4.84 -13.21
C ALA A 117 -9.93 -4.03 -12.75
N SER A 118 -9.75 -2.73 -12.48
CA SER A 118 -10.85 -1.85 -12.09
C SER A 118 -11.86 -1.63 -13.23
N LEU A 119 -11.40 -1.46 -14.47
CA LEU A 119 -12.28 -1.33 -15.64
C LEU A 119 -13.05 -2.63 -15.91
N ALA A 120 -12.39 -3.78 -15.87
CA ALA A 120 -13.03 -5.08 -16.08
C ALA A 120 -14.00 -5.44 -14.94
N GLY A 121 -13.63 -5.12 -13.69
CA GLY A 121 -14.41 -5.42 -12.50
C GLY A 121 -15.63 -4.53 -12.29
N ARG A 122 -15.67 -3.33 -12.90
CA ARG A 122 -16.74 -2.33 -12.74
C ARG A 122 -18.15 -2.91 -12.94
N ALA A 123 -18.39 -3.59 -14.05
CA ALA A 123 -19.72 -4.12 -14.37
C ALA A 123 -20.13 -5.23 -13.39
N TRP A 124 -19.18 -6.11 -13.04
CA TRP A 124 -19.41 -7.21 -12.11
C TRP A 124 -19.66 -6.71 -10.68
N ALA A 125 -18.87 -5.73 -10.22
CA ALA A 125 -19.00 -5.12 -8.90
C ALA A 125 -20.33 -4.36 -8.75
N LEU A 126 -20.76 -3.66 -9.79
CA LEU A 126 -22.03 -2.95 -9.79
C LEU A 126 -23.22 -3.93 -9.76
N ALA A 127 -23.17 -5.02 -10.53
CA ALA A 127 -24.23 -6.02 -10.57
C ALA A 127 -24.33 -6.85 -9.27
N SER A 128 -23.19 -7.19 -8.67
CA SER A 128 -23.15 -8.10 -7.51
C SER A 128 -23.24 -7.38 -6.17
N PHE A 129 -22.66 -6.18 -6.06
CA PHE A 129 -22.51 -5.45 -4.80
C PHE A 129 -23.11 -4.05 -4.84
N GLY A 130 -23.61 -3.57 -5.99
CA GLY A 130 -24.10 -2.20 -6.16
C GLY A 130 -23.00 -1.14 -6.03
N LEU A 131 -21.73 -1.54 -6.07
CA LEU A 131 -20.58 -0.65 -5.88
C LEU A 131 -20.18 0.01 -7.19
N SER A 132 -20.26 1.34 -7.23
CA SER A 132 -19.75 2.15 -8.35
C SER A 132 -18.27 2.48 -8.12
N ILE A 133 -17.39 1.85 -8.91
CA ILE A 133 -15.97 2.21 -8.93
C ILE A 133 -15.81 3.49 -9.74
N THR A 134 -15.90 4.66 -9.11
CA THR A 134 -15.81 5.95 -9.82
C THR A 134 -14.37 6.42 -10.05
N HIS A 135 -13.45 6.16 -9.13
CA HIS A 135 -12.07 6.64 -9.20
C HIS A 135 -11.13 5.51 -9.69
N VAL A 136 -10.50 5.72 -10.84
CA VAL A 136 -9.55 4.77 -11.46
C VAL A 136 -8.10 5.27 -11.34
N TRP A 137 -7.92 6.57 -11.10
CA TRP A 137 -6.59 7.18 -11.00
C TRP A 137 -6.09 7.18 -9.56
N PRO A 138 -4.78 7.03 -9.33
CA PRO A 138 -4.23 7.02 -7.99
C PRO A 138 -4.35 8.40 -7.33
N GLY A 139 -4.91 8.42 -6.12
CA GLY A 139 -4.97 9.62 -5.29
C GLY A 139 -3.61 9.98 -4.67
N ALA A 140 -3.54 11.13 -3.99
CA ALA A 140 -2.31 11.61 -3.35
C ALA A 140 -1.69 10.61 -2.35
N ARG A 141 -2.52 9.84 -1.63
CA ARG A 141 -2.07 8.80 -0.69
C ARG A 141 -1.39 7.62 -1.40
N GLU A 142 -1.92 7.21 -2.54
CA GLU A 142 -1.37 6.11 -3.33
C GLU A 142 -0.05 6.53 -3.99
N LEU A 143 0.03 7.76 -4.49
CA LEU A 143 1.28 8.34 -4.98
C LEU A 143 2.35 8.41 -3.89
N ALA A 144 1.97 8.80 -2.66
CA ALA A 144 2.88 8.76 -1.52
C ALA A 144 3.33 7.32 -1.20
N GLY A 145 2.44 6.33 -1.33
CA GLY A 145 2.76 4.91 -1.19
C GLY A 145 3.79 4.43 -2.22
N ILE A 146 3.61 4.80 -3.49
CA ILE A 146 4.57 4.49 -4.57
C ILE A 146 5.93 5.14 -4.29
N GLY A 147 5.94 6.41 -3.88
CA GLY A 147 7.17 7.08 -3.44
C GLY A 147 7.84 6.35 -2.28
N GLY A 148 7.06 5.89 -1.30
CA GLY A 148 7.53 5.07 -0.19
C GLY A 148 8.19 3.76 -0.66
N VAL A 149 7.55 3.02 -1.56
CA VAL A 149 8.09 1.77 -2.12
C VAL A 149 9.42 2.03 -2.86
N LEU A 150 9.51 3.10 -3.65
CA LEU A 150 10.76 3.45 -4.34
C LEU A 150 11.91 3.76 -3.38
N VAL A 151 11.63 4.52 -2.31
CA VAL A 151 12.61 4.80 -1.26
C VAL A 151 13.04 3.51 -0.56
N ILE A 152 12.08 2.67 -0.20
CA ILE A 152 12.30 1.39 0.44
C ILE A 152 13.17 0.47 -0.44
N SER A 153 12.90 0.39 -1.74
CA SER A 153 13.69 -0.36 -2.72
C SER A 153 15.11 0.21 -2.90
N ALA A 154 15.26 1.54 -2.89
CA ALA A 154 16.58 2.17 -2.93
C ALA A 154 17.41 1.77 -1.70
N VAL A 155 16.80 1.80 -0.51
CA VAL A 155 17.43 1.36 0.74
C VAL A 155 17.77 -0.13 0.70
N ALA A 156 16.87 -0.97 0.16
CA ALA A 156 17.14 -2.40 -0.03
C ALA A 156 18.34 -2.64 -0.96
N GLY A 157 18.44 -1.87 -2.05
CA GLY A 157 19.54 -1.91 -3.01
C GLY A 157 20.90 -1.53 -2.41
N LEU A 158 20.93 -0.80 -1.28
CA LEU A 158 22.18 -0.54 -0.56
C LEU A 158 22.81 -1.80 0.03
N VAL A 159 22.00 -2.81 0.37
CA VAL A 159 22.50 -4.08 0.94
C VAL A 159 23.45 -4.80 -0.03
N PRO A 160 23.05 -5.15 -1.28
CA PRO A 160 23.97 -5.73 -2.26
C PRO A 160 25.09 -4.78 -2.67
N ALA A 161 24.83 -3.46 -2.71
CA ALA A 161 25.86 -2.46 -3.01
C ALA A 161 27.01 -2.46 -1.98
N LEU A 162 26.68 -2.54 -0.69
CA LEU A 162 27.66 -2.67 0.40
C LEU A 162 28.38 -4.02 0.34
N LEU A 163 27.67 -5.11 0.02
CA LEU A 163 28.29 -6.43 -0.16
C LEU A 163 29.32 -6.41 -1.31
N ALA A 164 29.01 -5.77 -2.43
CA ALA A 164 29.91 -5.61 -3.57
C ALA A 164 31.13 -4.76 -3.22
N TYR A 165 30.94 -3.66 -2.49
CA TYR A 165 32.01 -2.79 -2.04
C TYR A 165 32.99 -3.52 -1.11
N ARG A 166 32.47 -4.25 -0.10
CA ARG A 166 33.31 -5.00 0.86
C ARG A 166 34.12 -6.12 0.19
N ARG A 167 33.51 -6.87 -0.73
CA ARG A 167 34.21 -7.93 -1.50
C ARG A 167 35.37 -7.36 -2.31
N THR A 168 35.16 -6.20 -2.93
CA THR A 168 36.21 -5.56 -3.74
C THR A 168 37.38 -5.07 -2.90
N LEU A 169 37.11 -4.53 -1.71
CA LEU A 169 38.15 -4.08 -0.78
C LEU A 169 38.97 -5.24 -0.22
N ALA A 170 38.31 -6.35 0.16
CA ALA A 170 38.99 -7.55 0.67
C ALA A 170 39.91 -8.17 -0.38
N ASP A 171 39.43 -8.33 -1.62
CA ASP A 171 40.22 -8.83 -2.75
C ASP A 171 41.33 -7.85 -3.18
N GLY A 172 41.32 -6.60 -2.73
CA GLY A 172 42.39 -5.61 -2.97
C GLY A 172 43.54 -5.68 -1.96
N LEU A 173 43.32 -6.34 -0.82
CA LEU A 173 44.27 -6.43 0.30
C LEU A 173 44.96 -7.80 0.42
N SER A 174 44.60 -8.77 -0.43
CA SER A 174 45.31 -10.05 -0.57
C SER A 174 46.21 -10.03 -1.82
N PRO A 175 47.47 -9.57 -1.73
CA PRO A 175 48.46 -9.89 -2.75
C PRO A 175 48.85 -11.36 -2.58
N GLY A 176 48.44 -12.24 -3.50
CA GLY A 176 48.75 -13.66 -3.36
C GLY A 176 48.23 -14.50 -4.51
N GLY A 177 49.08 -14.62 -5.54
CA GLY A 177 48.91 -15.39 -6.77
C GLY A 177 49.95 -14.92 -7.77
#